data_AF-A0A955NJK1-F1
#
_entry.id   AF-A0A955NJK1-F1
#
_cell.length_a   1.000
_cell.length_b   1.000
_cell.length_c   1.000
_cell.angle_alpha   90.00
_cell.angle_beta   90.00
_cell.angle_gamma   90.00
#
_symmetry.space_group_name_H-M   'P 1'
#
loop_
_entity.id
_entity.type
_entity.pdbx_description
1 polymer ?
#
loop_
_entity_poly.entity_id
_entity_poly.type
_entity_poly.pdbx_seq_one_letter_code
_entity_poly.pdbx_strand_id
1 'polypeptide(L)'
;MNRTLLVVLILIIGFVPHSYLEGIAGENPITPNDESRYTVAAYYFPSYHPDPRREAMYGEGWTEWELVKKARPRFEYHDQPRIPERGYEDESDPKVMAWKIDAAADHGIDAFIFDWYWYNGPFLQRGLEKGFLEADNNDRLKFALMWANHDWMEIFPRTLDHDPELLYPGAVTSSTFEALTDHIIDKYFSHPSYWKIEGRPYFSIYDLSAFLDGFGGIEGARQALDRFREKTKSAGFPDLHLNIVMWGRTILPNEKVVEDPAALIQDLG
;
A
#
# COMPACT_ATOMS: atom_id res chain seq x y z
N MET A 1 -4.06 -13.33 -22.12
CA MET A 1 -2.63 -13.57 -21.83
C MET A 1 -2.53 -13.55 -20.32
N ASN A 2 -2.79 -14.71 -19.71
CA ASN A 2 -3.07 -14.81 -18.27
C ASN A 2 -1.74 -14.76 -17.52
N ARG A 3 -1.60 -13.79 -16.63
CA ARG A 3 -0.40 -13.59 -15.81
C ARG A 3 -0.70 -14.08 -14.40
N THR A 4 0.01 -15.09 -13.94
CA THR A 4 -0.06 -15.55 -12.54
C THR A 4 0.66 -14.54 -11.66
N LEU A 5 -0.09 -13.89 -10.78
CA LEU A 5 0.38 -12.93 -9.79
C LEU A 5 0.95 -13.70 -8.58
N LEU A 6 2.23 -13.49 -8.26
CA LEU A 6 2.80 -13.84 -6.96
C LEU A 6 2.96 -12.52 -6.19
N VAL A 7 2.08 -12.26 -5.23
CA VAL A 7 2.25 -11.13 -4.29
C VAL A 7 3.42 -11.47 -3.38
N VAL A 8 4.53 -10.76 -3.55
CA VAL A 8 5.67 -10.89 -2.64
C VAL A 8 5.31 -10.26 -1.31
N LEU A 9 5.28 -11.14 -0.31
CA LEU A 9 5.26 -10.89 1.12
C LEU A 9 6.16 -9.70 1.48
N ILE A 10 5.68 -8.81 2.34
CA ILE A 10 6.56 -8.16 3.30
C ILE A 10 7.34 -9.29 3.97
N LEU A 11 8.67 -9.29 3.83
CA LEU A 11 9.53 -10.34 4.36
C LEU A 11 9.61 -10.20 5.88
N ILE A 12 8.52 -10.55 6.56
CA ILE A 12 8.55 -11.05 7.93
C ILE A 12 8.78 -12.56 7.76
N ILE A 13 9.99 -13.03 8.08
CA ILE A 13 10.27 -14.47 8.17
C ILE A 13 9.44 -15.00 9.35
N GLY A 14 8.20 -15.41 9.06
CA GLY A 14 7.33 -16.12 9.96
C GLY A 14 7.13 -17.54 9.43
N PHE A 15 7.48 -18.54 10.23
CA PHE A 15 7.16 -19.94 9.92
C PHE A 15 5.64 -20.10 9.90
N VAL A 16 5.06 -20.30 8.72
CA VAL A 16 3.66 -20.70 8.57
C VAL A 16 3.57 -22.22 8.83
N PRO A 17 2.72 -22.70 9.75
CA PRO A 17 2.52 -24.13 9.96
C PRO A 17 1.99 -24.80 8.69
N HIS A 18 2.48 -26.01 8.40
CA HIS A 18 2.13 -26.81 7.23
C HIS A 18 0.61 -27.01 7.01
N SER A 19 -0.19 -26.94 8.09
CA SER A 19 -1.64 -27.12 8.06
C SER A 19 -2.43 -26.03 7.30
N TYR A 20 -1.82 -24.88 6.98
CA TYR A 20 -2.49 -23.83 6.20
C TYR A 20 -2.43 -24.05 4.68
N LEU A 21 -1.56 -24.95 4.20
CA LEU A 21 -1.38 -25.19 2.76
C LEU A 21 -2.30 -26.28 2.20
N GLU A 22 -2.89 -27.12 3.05
CA GLU A 22 -3.69 -28.27 2.62
C GLU A 22 -5.07 -27.88 2.05
N GLY A 23 -5.53 -26.63 2.22
CA GLY A 23 -6.81 -26.16 1.70
C GLY A 23 -6.79 -25.58 0.26
N ILE A 24 -5.61 -25.38 -0.34
CA ILE A 24 -5.45 -24.62 -1.60
C ILE A 24 -4.84 -25.48 -2.72
N ALA A 25 -4.46 -26.73 -2.43
CA ALA A 25 -3.79 -27.60 -3.39
C ALA A 25 -4.80 -28.32 -4.30
N GLY A 26 -5.24 -27.66 -5.38
CA GLY A 26 -5.66 -28.36 -6.58
C GLY A 26 -4.41 -28.96 -7.26
N GLU A 27 -4.31 -30.28 -7.30
CA GLU A 27 -3.20 -31.02 -7.89
C GLU A 27 -3.11 -30.75 -9.41
N ASN A 28 -2.23 -29.86 -9.83
CA ASN A 28 -1.65 -29.89 -11.17
C ASN A 28 -0.18 -29.46 -11.09
N PRO A 29 0.79 -30.32 -11.43
CA PRO A 29 2.19 -29.95 -11.43
C PRO A 29 2.42 -28.87 -12.49
N ILE A 30 2.82 -27.67 -12.04
CA ILE A 30 3.16 -26.55 -12.90
C ILE A 30 4.42 -26.93 -13.68
N THR A 31 4.27 -27.17 -14.98
CA THR A 31 5.41 -27.30 -15.90
C THR A 31 5.87 -25.89 -16.30
N PRO A 32 7.17 -25.57 -16.22
CA PRO A 32 7.65 -24.26 -16.63
C PRO A 32 7.54 -24.12 -18.14
N ASN A 33 6.58 -23.32 -18.60
CA ASN A 33 6.56 -22.83 -19.98
C ASN A 33 7.41 -21.55 -20.05
N ASP A 34 7.90 -21.19 -21.23
CA ASP A 34 8.76 -20.03 -21.53
C ASP A 34 8.05 -18.65 -21.36
N GLU A 35 7.05 -18.57 -20.47
CA GLU A 35 6.28 -17.41 -20.01
C GLU A 35 6.77 -16.93 -18.61
N SER A 36 8.05 -17.16 -18.34
CA SER A 36 8.69 -17.36 -17.02
C SER A 36 9.00 -16.11 -16.18
N ARG A 37 8.46 -14.93 -16.50
CA ARG A 37 8.77 -13.69 -15.76
C ARG A 37 7.68 -13.34 -14.74
N TYR A 38 8.00 -13.49 -13.47
CA TYR A 38 7.22 -12.93 -12.37
C TYR A 38 7.20 -11.40 -12.45
N THR A 39 6.07 -10.79 -12.06
CA THR A 39 6.02 -9.35 -11.77
C THR A 39 6.38 -9.16 -10.30
N VAL A 40 7.43 -8.40 -10.01
CA VAL A 40 7.87 -8.08 -8.66
C VAL A 40 7.45 -6.66 -8.31
N ALA A 41 6.68 -6.50 -7.24
CA ALA A 41 6.25 -5.20 -6.75
C ALA A 41 6.79 -4.95 -5.34
N ALA A 42 7.08 -3.70 -5.01
CA ALA A 42 7.53 -3.27 -3.69
C ALA A 42 6.57 -2.24 -3.10
N TYR A 43 6.19 -2.40 -1.83
CA TYR A 43 5.49 -1.35 -1.10
C TYR A 43 6.38 -0.13 -0.91
N TYR A 44 5.81 1.04 -1.15
CA TYR A 44 6.50 2.32 -1.08
C TYR A 44 5.78 3.21 -0.07
N PHE A 45 6.43 3.50 1.06
CA PHE A 45 5.91 4.40 2.09
C PHE A 45 6.33 5.85 1.81
N PRO A 46 5.40 6.76 1.47
CA PRO A 46 5.74 8.09 1.01
C PRO A 46 5.76 9.13 2.15
N SER A 47 6.44 8.88 3.28
CA SER A 47 6.53 9.85 4.39
C SER A 47 7.90 10.55 4.51
N TYR A 48 8.74 10.48 3.48
CA TYR A 48 10.11 11.04 3.49
C TYR A 48 10.19 12.40 2.77
N HIS A 49 9.11 13.18 2.83
CA HIS A 49 9.01 14.55 2.33
C HIS A 49 8.17 15.41 3.31
N PRO A 50 8.32 16.75 3.33
CA PRO A 50 7.50 17.60 4.17
C PRO A 50 6.02 17.58 3.74
N ASP A 51 5.14 17.22 4.68
CA ASP A 51 3.68 17.32 4.54
C ASP A 51 3.15 18.40 5.51
N PRO A 52 2.31 19.34 5.06
CA PRO A 52 1.83 20.43 5.92
C PRO A 52 1.14 19.96 7.21
N ARG A 53 0.45 18.81 7.20
CA ARG A 53 -0.20 18.27 8.40
C ARG A 53 0.82 17.76 9.40
N ARG A 54 1.93 17.20 8.91
CA ARG A 54 3.06 16.74 9.73
C ARG A 54 3.85 17.92 10.28
N GLU A 55 4.09 18.94 9.48
CA GLU A 55 4.78 20.16 9.96
C GLU A 55 3.98 20.89 11.04
N ALA A 56 2.65 20.95 10.92
CA ALA A 56 1.79 21.52 11.94
C ALA A 56 1.89 20.80 13.30
N MET A 57 2.26 19.51 13.27
CA MET A 57 2.36 18.66 14.46
C MET A 57 3.77 18.64 15.07
N TYR A 58 4.79 18.53 14.21
CA TYR A 58 6.16 18.24 14.63
C TYR A 58 7.17 19.36 14.34
N GLY A 59 6.74 20.43 13.66
CA GLY A 59 7.57 21.57 13.29
C GLY A 59 7.96 21.58 11.80
N GLU A 60 8.42 22.75 11.36
CA GLU A 60 8.84 23.01 9.97
C GLU A 60 9.92 22.01 9.50
N GLY A 61 9.76 21.50 8.28
CA GLY A 61 10.68 20.55 7.64
C GLY A 61 10.65 19.14 8.21
N TRP A 62 9.73 18.82 9.11
CA TRP A 62 9.67 17.48 9.70
C TRP A 62 9.34 16.42 8.65
N THR A 63 10.08 15.31 8.68
CA THR A 63 9.85 14.13 7.85
C THR A 63 10.16 12.86 8.66
N GLU A 64 9.77 11.70 8.14
CA GLU A 64 10.08 10.41 8.78
C GLU A 64 11.60 10.18 8.95
N TRP A 65 12.44 10.91 8.21
CA TRP A 65 13.89 10.88 8.40
C TRP A 65 14.32 11.25 9.82
N GLU A 66 13.56 12.08 10.53
CA GLU A 66 13.86 12.43 11.92
C GLU A 66 13.81 11.22 12.85
N LEU A 67 12.99 10.21 12.54
CA LEU A 67 12.91 8.98 13.31
C LEU A 67 14.06 8.04 12.95
N VAL A 68 14.40 7.93 11.67
CA VAL A 68 15.55 7.15 11.20
C VAL A 68 16.84 7.67 11.82
N LYS A 69 17.05 8.99 11.85
CA LYS A 69 18.22 9.63 12.48
C LYS A 69 18.29 9.38 13.99
N LYS A 70 17.13 9.33 14.67
CA LYS A 70 17.05 9.12 16.12
C LYS A 70 17.06 7.66 16.53
N ALA A 71 16.96 6.73 15.58
CA ALA A 71 17.00 5.30 15.86
C ALA A 71 18.31 4.91 16.55
N ARG A 72 18.22 3.97 17.50
CA ARG A 72 19.35 3.46 18.26
C ARG A 72 19.28 1.94 18.32
N PRO A 73 20.41 1.23 18.48
CA PRO A 73 20.40 -0.20 18.74
C PRO A 73 19.51 -0.52 19.94
N ARG A 74 18.69 -1.58 19.81
CA ARG A 74 17.75 -2.03 20.86
C ARG A 74 18.13 -3.38 21.48
N PHE A 75 19.03 -4.11 20.81
CA PHE A 75 19.60 -5.38 21.23
C PHE A 75 20.99 -5.52 20.62
N GLU A 76 21.76 -6.49 21.09
CA GLU A 76 23.11 -6.76 20.61
C GLU A 76 23.09 -7.03 19.10
N TYR A 77 24.03 -6.43 18.36
CA TYR A 77 24.11 -6.50 16.88
C TYR A 77 22.95 -5.82 16.11
N HIS A 78 22.07 -5.06 16.78
CA HIS A 78 21.09 -4.24 16.08
C HIS A 78 21.77 -3.05 15.38
N ASP A 79 21.91 -3.15 14.06
CA ASP A 79 22.49 -2.12 13.20
C ASP A 79 21.52 -0.94 12.99
N GLN A 80 21.55 0.01 13.93
CA GLN A 80 20.82 1.29 13.87
C GLN A 80 21.67 2.43 14.45
N PRO A 81 21.49 3.67 13.96
CA PRO A 81 20.63 4.05 12.84
C PRO A 81 21.26 3.60 11.51
N ARG A 82 20.45 3.05 10.60
CA ARG A 82 20.87 2.87 9.20
C ARG A 82 20.87 4.20 8.47
N ILE A 83 21.97 4.51 7.80
CA ILE A 83 22.12 5.74 7.01
C ILE A 83 21.86 5.37 5.54
N PRO A 84 20.89 6.01 4.85
CA PRO A 84 20.68 5.77 3.43
C PRO A 84 21.92 6.18 2.63
N GLU A 85 22.24 5.43 1.58
CA GLU A 85 23.43 5.66 0.75
C GLU A 85 23.53 7.09 0.20
N ARG A 86 22.38 7.68 -0.19
CA ARG A 86 22.28 9.05 -0.71
C ARG A 86 21.85 10.08 0.33
N GLY A 87 21.84 9.69 1.60
CA GLY A 87 21.37 10.53 2.69
C GLY A 87 19.85 10.68 2.73
N TYR A 88 19.40 11.75 3.38
CA TYR A 88 18.00 11.98 3.74
C TYR A 88 17.29 12.83 2.69
N GLU A 89 17.18 12.31 1.46
CA GLU A 89 16.62 13.02 0.31
C GLU A 89 15.08 13.22 0.43
N ASP A 90 14.57 14.31 -0.13
CA ASP A 90 13.13 14.57 -0.27
C ASP A 90 12.59 13.81 -1.49
N GLU A 91 11.77 12.81 -1.25
CA GLU A 91 11.20 11.98 -2.32
C GLU A 91 10.14 12.67 -3.18
N SER A 92 9.68 13.85 -2.79
CA SER A 92 8.82 14.69 -3.63
C SER A 92 9.60 15.48 -4.68
N ASP A 93 10.94 15.45 -4.66
CA ASP A 93 11.77 15.90 -5.77
C ASP A 93 11.79 14.83 -6.89
N PRO A 94 11.32 15.14 -8.12
CA PRO A 94 11.30 14.17 -9.20
C PRO A 94 12.68 13.66 -9.60
N LYS A 95 13.77 14.39 -9.33
CA LYS A 95 15.15 13.90 -9.59
C LYS A 95 15.58 12.83 -8.59
N VAL A 96 15.16 12.97 -7.33
CA VAL A 96 15.38 11.96 -6.29
C VAL A 96 14.57 10.71 -6.64
N MET A 97 13.30 10.89 -7.01
CA MET A 97 12.47 9.75 -7.39
C MET A 97 12.95 9.08 -8.68
N ALA A 98 13.44 9.85 -9.67
CA ALA A 98 14.01 9.28 -10.89
C ALA A 98 15.16 8.31 -10.59
N TRP A 99 16.04 8.67 -9.65
CA TRP A 99 17.08 7.74 -9.21
C TRP A 99 16.49 6.47 -8.54
N LYS A 100 15.47 6.61 -7.70
CA LYS A 100 14.80 5.44 -7.07
C LYS A 100 14.16 4.53 -8.11
N ILE A 101 13.56 5.12 -9.15
CA ILE A 101 12.98 4.41 -10.29
C ILE A 101 14.07 3.64 -11.05
N ASP A 102 15.20 4.28 -11.36
CA ASP A 102 16.33 3.62 -12.03
C ASP A 102 16.86 2.46 -11.18
N ALA A 103 17.12 2.71 -9.89
CA ALA A 103 17.62 1.69 -8.97
C ALA A 103 16.67 0.48 -8.88
N ALA A 104 15.36 0.72 -8.76
CA ALA A 104 14.36 -0.35 -8.69
C ALA A 104 14.28 -1.15 -10.00
N ALA A 105 14.20 -0.46 -11.15
CA ALA A 105 14.11 -1.09 -12.46
C ALA A 105 15.39 -1.89 -12.80
N ASP A 106 16.56 -1.35 -12.48
CA ASP A 106 17.87 -2.00 -12.71
C ASP A 106 18.06 -3.27 -11.85
N HIS A 107 17.31 -3.41 -10.75
CA HIS A 107 17.36 -4.55 -9.83
C HIS A 107 16.12 -5.44 -9.91
N GLY A 108 15.32 -5.32 -10.98
CA GLY A 108 14.23 -6.26 -11.28
C GLY A 108 12.93 -6.02 -10.53
N ILE A 109 12.73 -4.85 -9.92
CA ILE A 109 11.40 -4.43 -9.46
C ILE A 109 10.63 -3.89 -10.67
N ASP A 110 9.39 -4.33 -10.84
CA ASP A 110 8.51 -3.93 -11.94
C ASP A 110 7.51 -2.84 -11.53
N ALA A 111 7.15 -2.78 -10.25
CA ALA A 111 6.17 -1.81 -9.74
C ALA A 111 6.43 -1.33 -8.31
N PHE A 112 6.07 -0.08 -8.04
CA PHE A 112 5.84 0.40 -6.66
C PHE A 112 4.35 0.37 -6.32
N ILE A 113 4.00 -0.14 -5.14
CA ILE A 113 2.66 -0.02 -4.56
C ILE A 113 2.75 1.05 -3.49
N PHE A 114 2.25 2.25 -3.79
CA PHE A 114 2.31 3.38 -2.86
C PHE A 114 1.29 3.19 -1.73
N ASP A 115 1.76 3.35 -0.50
CA ASP A 115 0.90 3.57 0.65
C ASP A 115 0.18 4.90 0.42
N TRP A 116 -1.11 4.81 0.15
CA TRP A 116 -1.93 5.94 -0.25
C TRP A 116 -2.92 6.27 0.85
N TYR A 117 -2.84 7.49 1.38
CA TYR A 117 -3.62 7.92 2.52
C TYR A 117 -4.69 8.95 2.13
N TRP A 118 -5.85 8.82 2.79
CA TRP A 118 -6.95 9.75 2.65
C TRP A 118 -7.64 9.99 3.98
N TYR A 119 -7.39 11.16 4.57
CA TYR A 119 -8.05 11.61 5.79
C TYR A 119 -8.72 12.95 5.49
N ASN A 120 -9.94 12.89 4.93
CA ASN A 120 -10.69 14.02 4.37
C ASN A 120 -9.94 14.77 3.24
N GLY A 121 -9.20 14.01 2.44
CA GLY A 121 -8.36 14.50 1.34
C GLY A 121 -6.98 13.85 1.34
N PRO A 122 -6.20 13.99 0.25
CA PRO A 122 -4.89 13.36 0.10
C PRO A 122 -3.94 13.73 1.23
N PHE A 123 -3.22 12.74 1.75
CA PHE A 123 -2.20 12.89 2.77
C PHE A 123 -0.94 12.13 2.36
N LEU A 124 0.25 12.72 2.55
CA LEU A 124 1.53 12.14 2.14
C LEU A 124 1.63 11.83 0.63
N GLN A 125 0.79 12.45 -0.19
CA GLN A 125 0.67 12.13 -1.61
C GLN A 125 1.82 12.68 -2.46
N ARG A 126 2.60 13.66 -1.97
CA ARG A 126 3.58 14.35 -2.82
C ARG A 126 4.73 13.45 -3.27
N GLY A 127 5.08 12.42 -2.50
CA GLY A 127 6.04 11.41 -2.95
C GLY A 127 5.60 10.74 -4.26
N LEU A 128 4.31 10.40 -4.38
CA LEU A 128 3.73 9.91 -5.63
C LEU A 128 3.56 11.05 -6.65
N GLU A 129 2.81 12.09 -6.30
CA GLU A 129 2.34 13.10 -7.26
C GLU A 129 3.42 14.04 -7.79
N LYS A 130 4.40 14.40 -6.94
CA LYS A 130 5.50 15.33 -7.28
C LYS A 130 6.83 14.61 -7.48
N GLY A 131 7.03 13.48 -6.80
CA GLY A 131 8.16 12.61 -7.04
C GLY A 131 7.96 11.74 -8.27
N PHE A 132 7.17 10.67 -8.13
CA PHE A 132 7.10 9.60 -9.13
C PHE A 132 6.43 10.03 -10.43
N LEU A 133 5.28 10.69 -10.38
CA LEU A 133 4.54 11.07 -11.59
C LEU A 133 5.24 12.18 -12.39
N GLU A 134 6.06 13.02 -11.76
CA GLU A 134 6.81 14.09 -12.44
C GLU A 134 8.27 13.69 -12.76
N ALA A 135 8.69 12.47 -12.43
CA ALA A 135 10.01 11.96 -12.82
C ALA A 135 10.06 11.64 -14.32
N ASP A 136 11.13 12.08 -15.00
CA ASP A 136 11.28 11.94 -16.46
C ASP A 136 11.34 10.48 -16.94
N ASN A 137 11.70 9.54 -16.06
CA ASN A 137 11.83 8.11 -16.32
C ASN A 137 10.71 7.27 -15.67
N ASN A 138 9.58 7.87 -15.31
CA ASN A 138 8.47 7.20 -14.63
C ASN A 138 7.82 6.06 -15.44
N ASP A 139 8.17 5.91 -16.71
CA ASP A 139 7.72 4.86 -17.61
C ASP A 139 8.52 3.56 -17.45
N ARG A 140 9.72 3.64 -16.83
CA ARG A 140 10.57 2.49 -16.51
C ARG A 140 9.96 1.57 -15.44
N LEU A 141 9.07 2.09 -14.60
CA LEU A 141 8.43 1.36 -13.51
C LEU A 141 6.93 1.58 -13.52
N LYS A 142 6.15 0.57 -13.13
CA LYS A 142 4.72 0.77 -12.87
C LYS A 142 4.49 1.29 -11.46
N PHE A 143 3.32 1.86 -11.22
CA PHE A 143 2.88 2.20 -9.87
C PHE A 143 1.43 1.78 -9.63
N ALA A 144 1.09 1.46 -8.40
CA ALA A 144 -0.28 1.20 -7.96
C ALA A 144 -0.53 1.79 -6.58
N LEU A 145 -1.77 1.72 -6.11
CA LEU A 145 -2.16 2.25 -4.81
C LEU A 145 -2.58 1.13 -3.86
N MET A 146 -2.09 1.21 -2.63
CA MET A 146 -2.69 0.55 -1.49
C MET A 146 -3.28 1.61 -0.58
N TRP A 147 -4.60 1.62 -0.43
CA TRP A 147 -5.25 2.52 0.51
C TRP A 147 -4.95 2.07 1.94
N ALA A 148 -4.11 2.85 2.61
CA ALA A 148 -3.70 2.64 3.99
C ALA A 148 -4.78 3.17 4.94
N ASN A 149 -5.90 2.45 5.01
CA ASN A 149 -7.13 2.84 5.69
C ASN A 149 -7.16 2.53 7.20
N HIS A 150 -5.98 2.46 7.82
CA HIS A 150 -5.85 2.26 9.26
C HIS A 150 -5.95 3.60 10.00
N ASP A 151 -6.18 3.53 11.32
CA ASP A 151 -6.11 4.69 12.19
C ASP A 151 -4.70 5.30 12.16
N TRP A 152 -4.63 6.62 11.99
CA TRP A 152 -3.38 7.36 12.13
C TRP A 152 -3.21 7.77 13.59
N MET A 153 -2.26 7.13 14.27
CA MET A 153 -1.98 7.35 15.69
C MET A 153 -0.75 8.23 15.89
N GLU A 154 -0.70 8.97 17.00
CA GLU A 154 0.50 9.69 17.44
C GLU A 154 1.51 8.67 17.98
N ILE A 155 2.40 8.20 17.11
CA ILE A 155 3.43 7.20 17.43
C ILE A 155 4.80 7.57 16.85
N PHE A 156 5.03 8.85 16.58
CA PHE A 156 6.19 9.33 15.84
C PHE A 156 6.94 10.42 16.64
N PRO A 157 7.70 10.06 17.70
CA PRO A 157 8.11 8.71 18.08
C PRO A 157 7.24 8.05 19.16
N ARG A 158 7.04 6.73 19.06
CA ARG A 158 6.35 5.95 20.09
C ARG A 158 7.18 5.88 21.37
N THR A 159 6.58 6.35 22.45
CA THR A 159 7.07 6.18 23.82
C THR A 159 6.14 5.24 24.62
N LEU A 160 6.59 4.78 25.79
CA LEU A 160 5.84 3.88 26.67
C LEU A 160 5.17 4.60 27.85
N ASP A 161 5.30 5.92 27.92
CA ASP A 161 4.83 6.76 29.02
C ASP A 161 3.36 7.19 28.88
N HIS A 162 2.78 7.07 27.69
CA HIS A 162 1.37 7.34 27.45
C HIS A 162 0.80 6.43 26.34
N ASP A 163 -0.52 6.31 26.34
CA ASP A 163 -1.24 5.65 25.26
C ASP A 163 -1.26 6.56 24.02
N PRO A 164 -1.03 6.02 22.81
CA PRO A 164 -1.08 6.81 21.58
C PRO A 164 -2.42 7.51 21.39
N GLU A 165 -2.38 8.78 21.00
CA GLU A 165 -3.58 9.53 20.63
C GLU A 165 -4.02 9.17 19.20
N LEU A 166 -5.33 9.06 18.97
CA LEU A 166 -5.89 8.94 17.62
C LEU A 166 -5.90 10.33 16.95
N LEU A 167 -5.16 10.48 15.86
CA LEU A 167 -5.09 11.73 15.10
C LEU A 167 -6.12 11.76 13.98
N TYR A 168 -6.21 10.67 13.20
CA TYR A 168 -7.17 10.53 12.12
C TYR A 168 -7.78 9.13 12.10
N PRO A 169 -9.12 8.99 12.10
CA PRO A 169 -9.76 7.68 11.99
C PRO A 169 -9.55 7.09 10.59
N GLY A 170 -9.25 5.79 10.54
CA GLY A 170 -9.06 5.04 9.29
C GLY A 170 -10.37 4.61 8.62
N ALA A 171 -11.38 4.31 9.43
CA ALA A 171 -12.72 3.98 8.93
C ALA A 171 -13.35 5.21 8.25
N VAL A 172 -13.98 4.98 7.09
CA VAL A 172 -14.61 6.04 6.28
C VAL A 172 -16.08 5.74 6.04
N THR A 173 -16.86 6.78 5.78
CA THR A 173 -18.26 6.65 5.34
C THR A 173 -18.33 6.30 3.85
N SER A 174 -19.50 5.83 3.40
CA SER A 174 -19.76 5.60 1.97
C SER A 174 -19.53 6.85 1.12
N SER A 175 -19.89 8.05 1.61
CA SER A 175 -19.66 9.31 0.87
C SER A 175 -18.18 9.62 0.70
N THR A 176 -17.37 9.36 1.73
CA THR A 176 -15.92 9.55 1.67
C THR A 176 -15.28 8.52 0.74
N PHE A 177 -15.76 7.27 0.77
CA PHE A 177 -15.30 6.23 -0.13
C PHE A 177 -15.67 6.51 -1.60
N GLU A 178 -16.86 7.06 -1.84
CA GLU A 178 -17.25 7.53 -3.18
C GLU A 178 -16.28 8.62 -3.68
N ALA A 179 -16.01 9.65 -2.86
CA ALA A 179 -15.10 10.73 -3.22
C ALA A 179 -13.66 10.26 -3.46
N LEU A 180 -13.13 9.37 -2.61
CA LEU A 180 -11.75 8.87 -2.78
C LEU A 180 -11.64 7.97 -4.02
N THR A 181 -12.64 7.15 -4.31
CA THR A 181 -12.60 6.28 -5.50
C THR A 181 -12.81 7.07 -6.80
N ASP A 182 -13.62 8.13 -6.79
CA ASP A 182 -13.72 9.09 -7.90
C ASP A 182 -12.37 9.76 -8.18
N HIS A 183 -11.73 10.26 -7.11
CA HIS A 183 -10.40 10.87 -7.21
C HIS A 183 -9.37 9.88 -7.77
N ILE A 184 -9.38 8.63 -7.32
CA ILE A 184 -8.42 7.62 -7.77
C ILE A 184 -8.58 7.32 -9.27
N ILE A 185 -9.82 7.15 -9.72
CA ILE A 185 -10.14 6.83 -11.12
C ILE A 185 -9.70 7.98 -12.02
N ASP A 186 -10.07 9.21 -11.68
CA ASP A 186 -9.76 10.40 -12.47
C ASP A 186 -8.25 10.68 -12.52
N LYS A 187 -7.60 10.64 -11.35
CA LYS A 187 -6.22 11.09 -11.20
C LYS A 187 -5.17 10.05 -11.63
N TYR A 188 -5.40 8.76 -11.35
CA TYR A 188 -4.33 7.76 -11.42
C TYR A 188 -4.56 6.64 -12.44
N PHE A 189 -5.77 6.08 -12.55
CA PHE A 189 -5.97 4.84 -13.32
C PHE A 189 -5.61 4.97 -14.81
N SER A 190 -5.85 6.15 -15.38
CA SER A 190 -5.55 6.47 -16.78
C SER A 190 -4.05 6.72 -17.04
N HIS A 191 -3.23 6.91 -16.00
CA HIS A 191 -1.81 7.17 -16.16
C HIS A 191 -1.12 5.99 -16.88
N PRO A 192 -0.24 6.23 -17.88
CA PRO A 192 0.43 5.15 -18.64
C PRO A 192 1.27 4.20 -17.77
N SER A 193 1.84 4.72 -16.68
CA SER A 193 2.59 3.95 -15.69
C SER A 193 1.72 3.30 -14.61
N TYR A 194 0.39 3.50 -14.60
CA TYR A 194 -0.46 2.83 -13.62
C TYR A 194 -0.49 1.31 -13.89
N TRP A 195 -0.21 0.52 -12.86
CA TRP A 195 -0.13 -0.93 -12.95
C TRP A 195 -1.52 -1.54 -13.14
N LYS A 196 -1.63 -2.40 -14.14
CA LYS A 196 -2.87 -3.08 -14.51
C LYS A 196 -2.59 -4.56 -14.69
N ILE A 197 -3.49 -5.40 -14.19
CA ILE A 197 -3.46 -6.85 -14.39
C ILE A 197 -4.57 -7.20 -15.37
N GLU A 198 -4.21 -7.74 -16.53
CA GLU A 198 -5.15 -8.03 -17.62
C GLU A 198 -5.99 -6.80 -18.04
N GLY A 199 -5.37 -5.62 -18.00
CA GLY A 199 -6.02 -4.34 -18.32
C GLY A 199 -6.84 -3.73 -17.18
N ARG A 200 -7.01 -4.44 -16.05
CA ARG A 200 -7.75 -3.98 -14.87
C ARG A 200 -6.81 -3.23 -13.91
N PRO A 201 -7.10 -1.97 -13.52
CA PRO A 201 -6.30 -1.24 -12.53
C PRO A 201 -6.19 -2.03 -11.23
N TYR A 202 -4.97 -2.13 -10.69
CA TYR A 202 -4.73 -2.73 -9.38
C TYR A 202 -5.05 -1.74 -8.27
N PHE A 203 -5.83 -2.14 -7.27
CA PHE A 203 -6.06 -1.37 -6.05
C PHE A 203 -6.06 -2.29 -4.83
N SER A 204 -5.33 -1.92 -3.79
CA SER A 204 -5.25 -2.68 -2.55
C SER A 204 -5.90 -1.95 -1.37
N ILE A 205 -6.54 -2.71 -0.47
CA ILE A 205 -7.03 -2.23 0.83
C ILE A 205 -6.14 -2.82 1.93
N TYR A 206 -5.61 -1.99 2.82
CA TYR A 206 -4.64 -2.40 3.84
C TYR A 206 -5.30 -3.04 5.07
N ASP A 207 -6.29 -2.39 5.66
CA ASP A 207 -6.97 -2.85 6.87
C ASP A 207 -8.40 -3.28 6.55
N LEU A 208 -8.57 -4.59 6.33
CA LEU A 208 -9.89 -5.15 6.04
C LEU A 208 -10.86 -4.97 7.21
N SER A 209 -10.39 -4.99 8.45
CA SER A 209 -11.26 -4.87 9.62
C SER A 209 -11.87 -3.48 9.68
N ALA A 210 -11.03 -2.44 9.54
CA ALA A 210 -11.49 -1.06 9.49
C ALA A 210 -12.41 -0.81 8.29
N PHE A 211 -12.15 -1.46 7.15
CA PHE A 211 -13.02 -1.40 5.98
C PHE A 211 -14.41 -1.99 6.29
N LEU A 212 -14.48 -3.22 6.78
CA LEU A 212 -15.74 -3.87 7.16
C LEU A 212 -16.50 -3.05 8.21
N ASP A 213 -15.82 -2.57 9.26
CA ASP A 213 -16.43 -1.77 10.32
C ASP A 213 -17.00 -0.45 9.77
N GLY A 214 -16.28 0.21 8.85
CA GLY A 214 -16.74 1.44 8.20
C GLY A 214 -18.00 1.27 7.34
N PHE A 215 -18.25 0.07 6.83
CA PHE A 215 -19.41 -0.26 6.00
C PHE A 215 -20.48 -1.11 6.72
N GLY A 216 -20.36 -1.32 8.03
CA GLY A 216 -21.35 -2.09 8.79
C GLY A 216 -21.34 -3.59 8.49
N GLY A 217 -20.20 -4.13 8.07
CA GLY A 217 -19.97 -5.54 7.79
C GLY A 217 -19.84 -5.87 6.30
N ILE A 218 -19.85 -7.17 6.01
CA ILE A 218 -19.53 -7.74 4.70
C ILE A 218 -20.47 -7.23 3.60
N GLU A 219 -21.78 -7.19 3.85
CA GLU A 219 -22.76 -6.78 2.85
C GLU A 219 -22.56 -5.32 2.39
N GLY A 220 -22.36 -4.40 3.34
CA GLY A 220 -22.10 -3.00 2.99
C GLY A 220 -20.74 -2.80 2.29
N ALA A 221 -19.72 -3.54 2.73
CA ALA A 221 -18.40 -3.53 2.11
C ALA A 221 -18.45 -4.03 0.66
N ARG A 222 -19.16 -5.14 0.42
CA ARG A 222 -19.42 -5.69 -0.91
C ARG A 222 -20.11 -4.67 -1.81
N GLN A 223 -21.17 -4.02 -1.35
CA GLN A 223 -21.87 -2.97 -2.11
C GLN A 223 -20.94 -1.81 -2.49
N ALA A 224 -20.05 -1.40 -1.58
CA ALA A 224 -19.06 -0.36 -1.86
C ALA A 224 -18.03 -0.80 -2.92
N LEU A 225 -17.56 -2.05 -2.87
CA LEU A 225 -16.63 -2.61 -3.86
C LEU A 225 -17.30 -2.78 -5.23
N ASP A 226 -18.54 -3.28 -5.27
CA ASP A 226 -19.35 -3.40 -6.49
C ASP A 226 -19.52 -2.02 -7.14
N ARG A 227 -19.83 -1.00 -6.34
CA ARG A 227 -19.92 0.39 -6.82
C ARG A 227 -18.60 0.90 -7.37
N PHE A 228 -17.47 0.59 -6.73
CA PHE A 228 -16.16 0.98 -7.23
C PHE A 228 -15.82 0.29 -8.56
N ARG A 229 -16.16 -1.00 -8.72
CA ARG A 229 -16.05 -1.74 -9.98
C ARG A 229 -16.90 -1.08 -11.08
N GLU A 230 -18.15 -0.71 -10.79
CA GLU A 230 -19.04 -0.03 -11.74
C GLU A 230 -18.43 1.29 -12.26
N LYS A 231 -17.89 2.12 -11.36
CA LYS A 231 -17.24 3.38 -11.75
C LYS A 231 -15.98 3.14 -12.58
N THR A 232 -15.18 2.16 -12.19
CA THR A 232 -13.97 1.74 -12.94
C THR A 232 -14.33 1.28 -14.36
N LYS A 233 -15.41 0.51 -14.52
CA LYS A 233 -15.92 0.08 -15.84
C LYS A 233 -16.45 1.25 -16.65
N SER A 234 -17.17 2.17 -16.00
CA SER A 234 -17.70 3.38 -16.62
C SER A 234 -16.59 4.32 -17.13
N ALA A 235 -15.42 4.30 -16.49
CA ALA A 235 -14.21 5.01 -16.94
C ALA A 235 -13.48 4.32 -18.11
N GLY A 236 -13.98 3.19 -18.61
CA GLY A 236 -13.46 2.51 -19.80
C GLY A 236 -12.49 1.35 -19.51
N PHE A 237 -12.32 0.95 -18.26
CA PHE A 237 -11.51 -0.23 -17.91
C PHE A 237 -12.36 -1.52 -17.95
N PRO A 238 -11.76 -2.70 -18.20
CA PRO A 238 -12.51 -3.96 -18.24
C PRO A 238 -13.15 -4.32 -16.89
N ASP A 239 -12.43 -4.07 -15.80
CA ASP A 239 -12.84 -4.27 -14.41
C ASP A 239 -11.80 -3.61 -13.49
N LEU A 240 -11.96 -3.79 -12.18
CA LEU A 240 -10.98 -3.48 -11.14
C LEU A 240 -10.30 -4.78 -10.67
N HIS A 241 -8.98 -4.73 -10.44
CA HIS A 241 -8.26 -5.80 -9.75
C HIS A 241 -8.08 -5.41 -8.29
N LEU A 242 -8.87 -6.02 -7.42
CA LEU A 242 -8.84 -5.77 -5.98
C LEU A 242 -7.84 -6.70 -5.28
N ASN A 243 -7.06 -6.14 -4.38
CA ASN A 243 -6.20 -6.85 -3.45
C ASN A 243 -6.54 -6.45 -2.02
N ILE A 244 -6.38 -7.38 -1.08
CA ILE A 244 -6.55 -7.10 0.34
C ILE A 244 -5.29 -7.58 1.07
N VAL A 245 -4.75 -6.75 1.95
CA VAL A 245 -3.71 -7.15 2.88
C VAL A 245 -4.38 -7.83 4.07
N MET A 246 -4.01 -9.09 4.33
CA MET A 246 -4.53 -9.86 5.45
C MET A 246 -3.42 -10.20 6.43
N TRP A 247 -3.68 -9.97 7.70
CA TRP A 247 -2.72 -10.16 8.78
C TRP A 247 -2.83 -11.55 9.38
N GLY A 248 -1.74 -12.33 9.31
CA GLY A 248 -1.58 -13.53 10.15
C GLY A 248 -1.16 -13.18 11.60
N ARG A 249 -0.63 -11.96 11.81
CA ARG A 249 -0.31 -11.36 13.10
C ARG A 249 -0.52 -9.85 13.00
N THR A 250 -1.20 -9.27 13.99
CA THR A 250 -1.50 -7.84 14.05
C THR A 250 -0.25 -7.05 14.44
N ILE A 251 0.03 -5.95 13.72
CA ILE A 251 1.20 -5.08 13.91
C ILE A 251 0.75 -3.72 14.49
N LEU A 252 -0.40 -3.21 14.04
CA LEU A 252 -0.98 -1.96 14.56
C LEU A 252 -1.97 -2.23 15.70
N PRO A 253 -2.17 -1.27 16.64
CA PRO A 253 -2.95 -1.50 17.86
C PRO A 253 -4.41 -1.93 17.64
N ASN A 254 -5.01 -1.56 16.51
CA ASN A 254 -6.44 -1.76 16.23
C ASN A 254 -6.73 -2.80 15.14
N GLU A 255 -5.70 -3.52 14.65
CA GLU A 255 -5.87 -4.57 13.64
C GLU A 255 -6.49 -5.85 14.22
N LYS A 256 -7.26 -6.59 13.42
CA LYS A 256 -7.85 -7.90 13.79
C LYS A 256 -7.39 -9.00 12.81
N VAL A 257 -7.29 -10.23 13.31
CA VAL A 257 -6.92 -11.42 12.50
C VAL A 257 -8.16 -11.95 11.77
N VAL A 258 -8.00 -12.33 10.50
CA VAL A 258 -9.05 -12.98 9.70
C VAL A 258 -8.97 -14.50 9.88
N GLU A 259 -10.05 -15.14 10.31
CA GLU A 259 -10.08 -16.59 10.60
C GLU A 259 -10.20 -17.47 9.34
N ASP A 260 -11.06 -17.10 8.37
CA ASP A 260 -11.24 -17.79 7.08
C ASP A 260 -11.13 -16.81 5.90
N PRO A 261 -9.90 -16.61 5.39
CA PRO A 261 -9.64 -15.74 4.23
C PRO A 261 -10.37 -16.15 2.95
N ALA A 262 -10.58 -17.44 2.71
CA ALA A 262 -11.11 -17.93 1.44
C ALA A 262 -12.61 -17.65 1.33
N ALA A 263 -13.36 -17.93 2.41
CA ALA A 263 -14.78 -17.58 2.49
C ALA A 263 -14.99 -16.08 2.37
N LEU A 264 -14.15 -15.28 3.04
CA LEU A 264 -14.27 -13.82 3.04
C LEU A 264 -14.04 -13.21 1.65
N ILE A 265 -13.07 -13.73 0.88
CA ILE A 265 -12.87 -13.31 -0.52
C ILE A 265 -14.12 -13.62 -1.35
N GLN A 266 -14.73 -14.79 -1.17
CA GLN A 266 -15.94 -15.16 -1.90
C GLN A 266 -17.12 -14.23 -1.56
N ASP A 267 -17.29 -13.87 -0.29
CA ASP A 267 -18.38 -13.02 0.15
C ASP A 267 -18.23 -11.56 -0.34
N LEU A 268 -16.99 -11.06 -0.36
CA LEU A 268 -16.66 -9.71 -0.84
C LEU A 268 -16.76 -9.56 -2.38
N GLY A 269 -16.75 -10.67 -3.13
CA GLY A 269 -16.87 -10.69 -4.59
C GLY A 269 -15.62 -10.19 -5.32
#